data_AF-A0A934W274-F1
#
_entry.id   AF-A0A934W274-F1
#
_cell.length_a   1.000
_cell.length_b   1.000
_cell.length_c   1.000
_cell.angle_alpha   90.00
_cell.angle_beta   90.00
_cell.angle_gamma   90.00
#
_symmetry.space_group_name_H-M   'P 1'
#
loop_
_entity.id
_entity.type
_entity.pdbx_description
1 polymer ?
#
loop_
_entity_poly.entity_id
_entity_poly.type
_entity_poly.pdbx_seq_one_letter_code
_entity_poly.pdbx_strand_id
1 'polypeptide(L)' 'MIIVVLFLIVLGSLTAALAAYIHDFSWGFIAISYVAGGWGGLLTGLPALFFLRWRRQRRMMRESGQPDPQPSRR' A
#
# COMPACT_ATOMS: atom_id res chain seq x y z
N MET A 1 -1.28 -1.68 12.14
CA MET A 1 -0.39 -1.49 10.97
C MET A 1 0.48 -2.71 10.70
N ILE A 2 0.93 -3.45 11.73
CA ILE A 2 1.81 -4.61 11.55
C ILE A 2 1.22 -5.70 10.64
N ILE A 3 -0.08 -5.99 10.77
CA ILE A 3 -0.79 -6.96 9.93
C ILE A 3 -0.76 -6.54 8.45
N VAL A 4 -0.94 -5.25 8.17
CA VAL A 4 -0.93 -4.71 6.80
C VAL A 4 0.48 -4.79 6.20
N VAL A 5 1.49 -4.50 7.00
CA VAL A 5 2.90 -4.63 6.60
C VAL A 5 3.25 -6.09 6.30
N LEU A 6 2.84 -7.02 7.18
CA LEU A 6 2.97 -8.46 6.92
C LEU A 6 2.28 -8.88 5.62
N PHE A 7 1.07 -8.39 5.39
CA PHE A 7 0.33 -8.68 4.16
C PHE A 7 1.06 -8.19 2.91
N LEU A 8 1.62 -6.98 2.95
CA LEU A 8 2.41 -6.41 1.84
C LEU A 8 3.68 -7.22 1.55
N ILE A 9 4.38 -7.68 2.59
CA ILE A 9 5.57 -8.52 2.44
C ILE A 9 5.18 -9.85 1.81
N VAL A 10 4.20 -10.54 2.38
CA VAL A 10 3.77 -11.87 1.89
C VAL A 10 3.27 -11.78 0.46
N LEU A 11 2.45 -10.77 0.15
CA LEU A 11 1.90 -10.59 -1.19
C LEU A 11 3.00 -10.24 -2.19
N GLY A 12 3.89 -9.29 -1.87
CA GLY A 12 5.01 -8.92 -2.74
C GLY A 12 6.01 -10.06 -2.97
N SER A 13 6.35 -10.80 -1.91
CA SER A 13 7.20 -12.00 -1.99
C SER A 13 6.57 -13.08 -2.86
N LEU A 14 5.27 -13.35 -2.67
CA LEU A 14 4.55 -14.35 -3.45
C LEU A 14 4.47 -13.95 -4.93
N THR A 15 4.13 -12.70 -5.23
CA THR A 15 4.05 -12.20 -6.62
C THR A 15 5.39 -12.30 -7.34
N ALA A 16 6.50 -11.94 -6.69
CA ALA A 16 7.83 -12.01 -7.30
C ALA A 16 8.29 -13.45 -7.51
N ALA A 17 8.03 -14.35 -6.57
CA ALA A 17 8.33 -15.77 -6.74
C ALA A 17 7.48 -16.41 -7.83
N LEU A 18 6.19 -16.06 -7.93
CA LEU A 18 5.31 -16.53 -9.00
C LEU A 18 5.79 -16.05 -10.37
N ALA A 19 6.17 -14.77 -10.48
CA ALA A 19 6.72 -14.22 -11.71
C ALA A 19 8.02 -14.93 -12.11
N ALA A 20 8.94 -15.16 -11.16
CA ALA A 20 10.18 -15.88 -11.42
C ALA A 20 9.93 -17.34 -11.83
N TYR A 21 8.93 -18.00 -11.23
CA TYR A 21 8.52 -19.36 -11.61
C TYR A 21 7.94 -19.41 -13.03
N ILE A 22 7.08 -18.46 -13.40
CA ILE A 22 6.50 -18.39 -14.76
C ILE A 22 7.55 -18.17 -15.84
N HIS A 23 8.64 -17.47 -15.51
CA HIS A 23 9.76 -17.22 -16.43
C HIS A 23 10.82 -18.35 -16.43
N ASP A 24 10.51 -19.52 -15.87
CA ASP A 24 11.41 -20.70 -15.80
C ASP A 24 12.81 -20.39 -15.24
N PHE A 25 12.90 -19.44 -14.30
CA PHE A 25 14.17 -19.13 -13.66
C PHE A 25 14.63 -20.27 -12.73
N SER A 26 15.94 -20.33 -12.49
CA SER A 26 16.53 -21.33 -11.59
C SER A 26 15.99 -21.21 -10.17
N TRP A 27 15.93 -22.33 -9.45
CA TRP A 27 15.43 -22.38 -8.07
C TRP A 27 16.11 -21.38 -7.12
N GLY A 28 17.42 -21.13 -7.30
CA GLY A 28 18.16 -20.12 -6.54
C GLY A 28 17.68 -18.69 -6.84
N PHE A 29 17.36 -18.40 -8.09
CA PHE A 29 16.82 -17.09 -8.48
C PHE A 29 15.41 -16.89 -7.92
N ILE A 30 14.55 -17.90 -7.94
CA ILE A 30 13.21 -17.85 -7.33
C ILE A 30 13.30 -17.49 -5.84
N ALA A 31 14.25 -18.08 -5.10
CA ALA A 31 14.46 -17.77 -3.69
C ALA A 31 14.90 -16.30 -3.48
N ILE A 32 15.82 -15.79 -4.31
CA ILE A 32 16.25 -14.38 -4.26
C ILE A 32 15.08 -13.46 -4.61
N SER A 33 14.30 -13.78 -5.65
CA SER A 33 13.11 -13.03 -6.05
C SER A 33 12.04 -13.02 -4.96
N TYR A 34 11.87 -14.10 -4.19
CA TYR A 34 10.94 -14.13 -3.06
C TYR A 34 11.34 -13.12 -1.97
N VAL A 35 12.62 -13.07 -1.60
CA VAL A 35 13.12 -12.11 -0.61
C VAL A 35 13.03 -10.69 -1.17
N ALA A 36 13.51 -10.46 -2.39
CA ALA A 36 13.46 -9.16 -3.05
C ALA A 36 12.02 -8.65 -3.26
N GLY A 37 11.08 -9.55 -3.57
CA GLY A 37 9.66 -9.25 -3.71
C GLY A 37 9.02 -8.76 -2.43
N GLY A 38 9.43 -9.31 -1.28
CA GLY A 38 8.96 -8.85 0.04
C GLY A 38 9.39 -7.42 0.32
N TRP A 39 10.66 -7.10 0.03
CA TRP A 39 11.18 -5.73 0.10
C TRP A 39 10.49 -4.80 -0.90
N GLY A 40 10.27 -5.27 -2.13
CA GLY A 40 9.56 -4.51 -3.17
C GLY A 40 8.11 -4.20 -2.78
N GLY A 41 7.39 -5.17 -2.23
CA GLY A 41 6.02 -5.00 -1.74
C GLY A 41 5.94 -4.03 -0.56
N LEU A 42 6.95 -4.01 0.31
CA LEU A 42 7.06 -3.06 1.40
C LEU A 42 7.35 -1.64 0.89
N LEU A 43 8.34 -1.48 0.02
CA LEU A 43 8.76 -0.20 -0.58
C LEU A 43 7.67 0.43 -1.44
N THR A 44 6.82 -0.35 -2.10
CA THR A 44 5.71 0.17 -2.93
C THR A 44 4.41 0.32 -2.13
N GLY A 45 4.13 -0.64 -1.24
CA GLY A 45 2.90 -0.67 -0.44
C GLY A 45 2.83 0.38 0.65
N LEU A 46 3.95 0.68 1.34
CA LEU A 46 3.99 1.71 2.39
C LEU A 46 3.68 3.12 1.83
N PRO A 47 4.33 3.59 0.75
CA PRO A 47 3.99 4.87 0.14
C PRO A 47 2.55 4.91 -0.37
N ALA A 48 2.06 3.82 -0.97
CA ALA A 48 0.68 3.74 -1.45
C ALA A 48 -0.34 3.89 -0.31
N LEU A 49 -0.12 3.22 0.82
CA LEU A 49 -0.96 3.35 2.02
C LEU A 49 -0.88 4.76 2.62
N PHE A 50 0.31 5.34 2.68
CA PHE A 50 0.49 6.70 3.18
C PHE A 50 -0.25 7.71 2.30
N PHE A 51 -0.14 7.55 0.98
CA PHE A 51 -0.84 8.38 0.00
C PHE A 51 -2.36 8.21 0.11
N LEU A 52 -2.85 6.99 0.32
CA LEU A 52 -4.27 6.70 0.49
C LEU A 52 -4.82 7.35 1.78
N ARG A 53 -4.05 7.27 2.88
CA ARG A 53 -4.37 7.91 4.16
C ARG A 53 -4.40 9.42 4.02
N TRP A 54 -3.39 10.01 3.38
CA TRP A 54 -3.32 11.44 3.09
C TRP A 54 -4.51 11.90 2.25
N ARG A 55 -4.88 11.14 1.21
CA ARG A 55 -6.02 11.45 0.35
C ARG A 55 -7.35 11.37 1.10
N ARG A 56 -7.50 10.41 2.02
CA ARG A 56 -8.66 10.34 2.94
C ARG A 56 -8.73 11.53 3.89
N GLN A 57 -7.61 11.94 4.49
CA GLN A 57 -7.58 13.11 5.37
C GLN A 57 -7.99 14.39 4.63
N ARG A 58 -7.55 14.57 3.38
CA ARG A 58 -7.98 15.72 2.57
C ARG A 58 -9.48 15.70 2.24
N ARG A 59 -10.10 14.52 2.12
CA ARG A 59 -11.56 14.41 1.92
C ARG A 59 -12.32 14.78 3.20
N MET A 60 -11.86 14.27 4.34
CA MET A 60 -12.47 14.58 5.64
C MET A 60 -12.36 16.07 6.00
N MET A 61 -11.26 16.74 5.65
CA MET A 61 -11.11 18.19 5.83
C MET A 61 -12.03 19.02 4.91
N ARG A 62 -12.40 18.49 3.73
CA ARG A 62 -13.41 19.14 2.87
C ARG A 62 -14.83 18.96 3.42
N GLU A 63 -15.13 17.82 4.03
CA GLU A 63 -16.44 17.55 4.65
C GLU A 63 -16.62 18.30 5.98
N SER A 64 -15.56 18.52 6.75
CA SER A 64 -15.57 19.30 8.00
C SER A 64 -15.33 20.80 7.80
N GLY A 65 -15.00 21.22 6.57
CA GLY A 65 -14.70 22.60 6.19
C GLY A 65 -15.88 23.40 5.63
N GLN A 66 -17.11 22.91 5.77
CA GLN A 66 -18.31 23.71 5.53
C GLN A 66 -18.90 24.14 6.89
N PRO A 67 -18.42 25.23 7.52
CA PRO A 67 -19.31 26.01 8.33
C PRO A 67 -20.30 26.62 7.34
N ASP A 68 -21.48 26.01 7.21
CA ASP A 68 -22.60 26.79 6.69
C ASP A 68 -22.67 28.03 7.59
N PRO A 69 -22.51 29.24 7.06
CA PRO A 69 -22.75 30.42 7.86
C PRO A 69 -24.21 30.32 8.29
N GLN A 70 -24.42 30.03 9.57
CA GLN A 70 -25.74 30.17 10.19
C GLN A 70 -26.25 31.55 9.76
N PRO A 71 -27.37 31.62 9.02
CA PRO A 71 -28.01 32.90 8.83
C PRO A 71 -28.59 33.25 10.20
N SER A 72 -27.83 34.02 10.97
CA SER A 72 -28.33 34.78 12.10
C SER A 72 -29.33 35.79 11.54
N ARG A 73 -30.58 35.37 11.37
CA ARG A 73 -31.70 36.28 11.15
C ARG A 73 -32.66 36.18 12.32
N ARG A 74 -32.52 37.20 13.16
CA ARG A 74 -33.52 37.79 14.04
C ARG A 74 -34.87 37.94 13.36
#